data_AF-A0A6N6PIN0-F1
#
_entry.id   AF-A0A6N6PIN0-F1
#
_cell.length_a   1.000
_cell.length_b   1.000
_cell.length_c   1.000
_cell.angle_alpha   90.00
_cell.angle_beta   90.00
_cell.angle_gamma   90.00
#
_symmetry.space_group_name_H-M   'P 1'
#
loop_
_entity.id
_entity.type
_entity.pdbx_description
1 polymer ?
#
loop_
_entity_poly.entity_id
_entity_poly.type
_entity_poly.pdbx_seq_one_letter_code
_entity_poly.pdbx_strand_id
1 'polypeptide(L)'
;MCNRFIQQGREVRPGQRAVVLLRGPGGEFEMPFAAAAFGGPARSESRQYWIKRQGAEPVLVPEITRFGEKDAATGAQNWEDVPAHSAMEGLLLPRPAGKDYRLLKVVTQAATDDQTARLGNDRVPLFSLLPARTLPPPAAPADLPDPPLKRPPPDQWELPV
;
A
#
# COMPACT_ATOMS: atom_id res chain seq x y z
N MET A 1 -10.39 13.53 3.98
CA MET A 1 -9.54 12.65 4.77
C MET A 1 -9.24 11.45 3.91
N CYS A 2 -7.97 11.05 3.85
CA CYS A 2 -7.46 10.08 2.88
C CYS A 2 -8.43 8.94 2.68
N ASN A 3 -9.00 8.90 1.48
CA ASN A 3 -10.03 7.95 1.12
C ASN A 3 -9.50 6.92 0.14
N ARG A 4 -8.37 7.16 -0.52
CA ARG A 4 -7.76 6.28 -1.52
C ARG A 4 -6.26 6.49 -1.59
N PHE A 5 -5.52 5.48 -2.01
CA PHE A 5 -4.10 5.61 -2.35
C PHE A 5 -3.70 4.59 -3.41
N ILE A 6 -2.60 4.86 -4.12
CA ILE A 6 -2.03 3.92 -5.08
C ILE A 6 -0.85 3.20 -4.42
N GLN A 7 -0.97 1.89 -4.28
CA GLN A 7 0.10 1.00 -3.82
C GLN A 7 0.41 -0.02 -4.91
N GLN A 8 1.68 -0.18 -5.29
CA GLN A 8 2.08 -1.16 -6.32
C GLN A 8 1.29 -1.00 -7.64
N GLY A 9 1.03 0.25 -8.05
CA GLY A 9 0.23 0.55 -9.24
C GLY A 9 -1.27 0.27 -9.12
N ARG A 10 -1.76 -0.18 -7.96
CA ARG A 10 -3.17 -0.47 -7.71
C ARG A 10 -3.80 0.56 -6.78
N GLU A 11 -4.98 1.04 -7.17
CA GLU A 11 -5.83 1.86 -6.31
C GLU A 11 -6.40 1.02 -5.15
N VAL A 12 -6.14 1.46 -3.93
CA VAL A 12 -6.66 0.90 -2.69
C VAL A 12 -7.73 1.83 -2.12
N ARG A 13 -8.95 1.30 -2.00
CA ARG A 13 -10.15 1.96 -1.44
C ARG A 13 -10.48 1.41 -0.05
N PRO A 14 -11.37 2.06 0.71
CA PRO A 14 -11.81 1.54 2.01
C PRO A 14 -12.41 0.14 1.84
N GLY A 15 -12.07 -0.77 2.74
CA GLY A 15 -12.41 -2.19 2.69
C GLY A 15 -11.47 -3.06 1.86
N GLN A 16 -10.64 -2.47 0.98
CA GLN A 16 -9.68 -3.22 0.18
C GLN A 16 -8.40 -3.51 0.96
N ARG A 17 -7.70 -4.57 0.53
CA ARG A 17 -6.44 -4.99 1.13
C ARG A 17 -5.31 -4.07 0.73
N ALA A 18 -4.42 -3.80 1.66
CA ALA A 18 -3.13 -3.15 1.45
C ALA A 18 -2.03 -4.02 2.06
N VAL A 19 -0.82 -3.88 1.53
CA VAL A 19 0.38 -4.41 2.16
C VAL A 19 0.87 -3.39 3.17
N VAL A 20 1.19 -3.84 4.37
CA VAL A 20 1.85 -3.01 5.39
C VAL A 20 3.11 -3.70 5.90
N LEU A 21 4.05 -2.93 6.42
CA LEU A 21 5.25 -3.40 7.07
C LEU A 21 5.01 -3.44 8.58
N LEU A 22 4.99 -4.64 9.15
CA LEU A 22 5.01 -4.87 10.58
C LEU A 22 6.45 -4.86 11.06
N ARG A 23 6.70 -4.27 12.24
CA ARG A 23 7.97 -4.50 12.93
C ARG A 23 8.01 -5.93 13.45
N GLY A 24 9.03 -6.67 13.05
CA GLY A 24 9.29 -8.02 13.54
C GLY A 24 9.59 -8.04 15.04
N PRO A 25 9.54 -9.21 15.69
CA PRO A 25 9.97 -9.38 17.08
C PRO A 25 11.35 -8.75 17.33
N GLY A 26 11.48 -7.93 18.37
CA GLY A 26 12.70 -7.18 18.67
C GLY A 26 12.87 -5.86 17.89
N GLY A 27 12.01 -5.58 16.90
CA GLY A 27 12.04 -4.34 16.11
C GLY A 27 13.16 -4.27 15.08
N GLU A 28 13.89 -5.37 14.87
CA GLU A 28 15.12 -5.42 14.05
C GLU A 28 14.86 -5.59 12.55
N PHE A 29 13.68 -6.08 12.17
CA PHE A 29 13.32 -6.30 10.78
C PHE A 29 11.86 -5.92 10.52
N GLU A 30 11.50 -5.76 9.25
CA GLU A 30 10.13 -5.47 8.84
C GLU A 30 9.59 -6.64 8.01
N MET A 31 8.35 -7.04 8.27
CA MET A 31 7.67 -8.12 7.55
C MET A 31 6.45 -7.58 6.80
N PRO A 32 6.29 -7.93 5.51
CA PRO A 32 5.09 -7.57 4.78
C PRO A 32 3.87 -8.35 5.32
N PHE A 33 2.76 -7.64 5.49
CA PHE A 33 1.47 -8.18 5.90
C PHE A 33 0.40 -7.72 4.90
N ALA A 34 -0.11 -8.67 4.10
CA ALA A 34 -1.05 -8.38 3.02
C ALA A 34 -2.54 -8.44 3.44
N ALA A 35 -2.83 -8.85 4.68
CA ALA A 35 -4.20 -8.97 5.18
C ALA A 35 -4.70 -7.71 5.91
N ALA A 36 -4.09 -6.54 5.67
CA ALA A 36 -4.55 -5.27 6.22
C ALA A 36 -5.68 -4.69 5.35
N ALA A 37 -6.89 -4.53 5.90
CA ALA A 37 -8.01 -3.91 5.20
C ALA A 37 -8.06 -2.42 5.54
N PHE A 38 -8.07 -1.55 4.51
CA PHE A 38 -8.09 -0.11 4.72
C PHE A 38 -9.42 0.34 5.35
N GLY A 39 -9.37 0.78 6.60
CA GLY A 39 -10.52 1.17 7.41
C GLY A 39 -10.72 2.69 7.55
N GLY A 40 -9.99 3.49 6.77
CA GLY A 40 -10.06 4.96 6.78
C GLY A 40 -8.99 5.63 7.66
N PRO A 41 -9.17 6.91 7.99
CA PRO A 41 -8.15 7.73 8.63
C PRO A 41 -8.15 7.61 10.17
N ALA A 42 -7.00 7.91 10.78
CA ALA A 42 -6.82 8.26 12.17
C ALA A 42 -6.04 9.58 12.27
N ARG A 43 -6.46 10.45 13.19
CA ARG A 43 -5.75 11.71 13.47
C ARG A 43 -4.45 11.42 14.22
N SER A 44 -3.33 12.05 13.83
CA SER A 44 -2.04 11.91 14.50
C SER A 44 -2.11 12.29 15.98
N GLU A 45 -2.93 13.29 16.31
CA GLU A 45 -3.22 13.77 17.66
C GLU A 45 -3.89 12.68 18.52
N SER A 46 -4.61 11.75 17.89
CA SER A 46 -5.27 10.61 18.56
C SER A 46 -4.45 9.32 18.48
N ARG A 47 -3.21 9.35 17.96
CA ARG A 47 -2.37 8.15 17.78
C ARG A 47 -2.20 7.36 19.08
N GLN A 48 -1.90 8.05 20.17
CA GLN A 48 -1.69 7.42 21.48
C GLN A 48 -2.96 6.77 22.04
N TYR A 49 -4.14 7.33 21.74
CA TYR A 49 -5.41 6.70 22.09
C TYR A 49 -5.56 5.35 21.37
N TRP A 50 -5.34 5.29 20.06
CA TRP A 50 -5.44 4.05 19.28
C TRP A 50 -4.46 2.98 19.78
N ILE A 51 -3.22 3.34 20.06
CA ILE A 51 -2.22 2.39 20.54
C ILE A 51 -2.60 1.89 21.95
N LYS A 52 -2.83 2.79 22.90
CA LYS A 52 -3.00 2.42 24.31
C LYS A 52 -4.38 1.85 24.64
N ARG A 53 -5.44 2.31 23.95
CA ARG A 53 -6.84 1.92 24.25
C ARG A 53 -7.39 0.88 23.29
N GLN A 54 -6.96 0.90 22.03
CA GLN A 54 -7.47 -0.01 21.00
C GLN A 54 -6.47 -1.10 20.61
N GLY A 55 -5.29 -1.13 21.25
CA GLY A 55 -4.25 -2.12 20.97
C GLY A 55 -3.69 -2.03 19.55
N ALA A 56 -3.74 -0.85 18.94
CA ALA A 56 -3.24 -0.67 17.58
C ALA A 56 -1.71 -0.70 17.54
N GLU A 57 -1.15 -1.35 16.52
CA GLU A 57 0.28 -1.39 16.24
C GLU A 57 0.65 -0.35 15.17
N PRO A 58 1.67 0.49 15.38
CA PRO A 58 2.20 1.35 14.32
C PRO A 58 2.77 0.52 13.17
N VAL A 59 2.39 0.85 11.94
CA VAL A 59 2.86 0.20 10.71
C VAL A 59 3.20 1.23 9.65
N LEU A 60 3.95 0.80 8.64
CA LEU A 60 4.19 1.59 7.44
C LEU A 60 3.46 0.95 6.25
N VAL A 61 2.87 1.78 5.39
CA VAL A 61 2.31 1.34 4.10
C VAL A 61 3.34 1.69 3.03
N PRO A 62 4.10 0.71 2.50
CA PRO A 62 5.18 0.96 1.56
C PRO A 62 4.67 1.10 0.13
N GLU A 63 5.57 1.51 -0.77
CA GLU A 63 5.34 1.50 -2.23
C GLU A 63 4.10 2.31 -2.65
N ILE A 64 3.85 3.40 -1.92
CA ILE A 64 2.81 4.37 -2.26
C ILE A 64 3.37 5.37 -3.25
N THR A 65 2.63 5.60 -4.33
CA THR A 65 3.00 6.59 -5.35
C THR A 65 2.13 7.83 -5.30
N ARG A 66 0.86 7.69 -4.92
CA ARG A 66 -0.11 8.78 -4.85
C ARG A 66 -1.13 8.54 -3.74
N PHE A 67 -1.66 9.60 -3.17
CA PHE A 67 -2.85 9.53 -2.33
C PHE A 67 -3.96 10.41 -2.89
N GLY A 68 -5.19 10.03 -2.58
CA GLY A 68 -6.39 10.70 -3.05
C GLY A 68 -7.21 11.25 -1.88
N GLU A 69 -7.73 12.46 -2.09
CA GLU A 69 -8.73 13.08 -1.24
C GLU A 69 -10.00 13.37 -2.04
N LYS A 70 -11.16 13.11 -1.44
CA LYS A 70 -12.43 13.58 -1.98
C LYS A 70 -12.67 15.00 -1.48
N ASP A 71 -12.82 15.93 -2.41
CA ASP A 71 -13.23 17.30 -2.14
C ASP A 71 -14.64 17.27 -1.52
N ALA A 72 -14.79 17.87 -0.35
CA ALA A 72 -16.06 17.89 0.36
C ALA A 72 -17.12 18.76 -0.32
N ALA A 73 -16.71 19.82 -1.03
CA ALA A 73 -17.60 20.76 -1.70
C ALA A 73 -18.03 20.26 -3.09
N THR A 74 -17.08 19.75 -3.87
CA THR A 74 -17.35 19.34 -5.27
C THR A 74 -17.61 17.84 -5.41
N GLY A 75 -17.19 17.03 -4.44
CA GLY A 75 -17.22 15.58 -4.52
C GLY A 75 -16.18 14.98 -5.47
N ALA A 76 -15.35 15.81 -6.11
CA ALA A 76 -14.28 15.37 -7.01
C ALA A 76 -13.18 14.62 -6.25
N GLN A 77 -12.49 13.72 -6.95
CA GLN A 77 -11.33 13.02 -6.41
C GLN A 77 -10.06 13.75 -6.85
N ASN A 78 -9.40 14.41 -5.91
CA ASN A 78 -8.12 15.06 -6.12
C ASN A 78 -6.99 14.10 -5.72
N TRP A 79 -5.85 14.22 -6.38
CA TRP A 79 -4.71 13.34 -6.20
C TRP A 79 -3.43 14.15 -6.00
N GLU A 80 -2.57 13.66 -5.11
CA GLU A 80 -1.24 14.21 -4.88
C GLU A 80 -0.21 13.09 -4.89
N ASP A 81 0.94 13.40 -5.49
CA ASP A 81 2.05 12.47 -5.62
C ASP A 81 2.83 12.38 -4.30
N VAL A 82 3.24 11.17 -3.95
CA VAL A 82 4.01 10.89 -2.75
C VAL A 82 5.50 10.91 -3.12
N PRO A 83 6.36 11.58 -2.31
CA PRO A 83 7.80 11.55 -2.55
C PRO A 83 8.33 10.12 -2.63
N ALA A 84 9.22 9.87 -3.58
CA ALA A 84 9.88 8.57 -3.72
C ALA A 84 10.54 8.15 -2.40
N HIS A 85 10.61 6.83 -2.16
CA HIS A 85 11.17 6.26 -0.94
C HIS A 85 10.45 6.68 0.36
N SER A 86 9.21 7.14 0.26
CA SER A 86 8.35 7.36 1.43
C SER A 86 7.40 6.19 1.65
N ALA A 87 7.01 5.99 2.90
CA ALA A 87 5.89 5.15 3.28
C ALA A 87 4.85 5.99 4.02
N MET A 88 3.59 5.64 3.84
CA MET A 88 2.49 6.25 4.58
C MET A 88 2.42 5.64 5.98
N GLU A 89 2.25 6.46 7.01
CA GLU A 89 2.11 5.94 8.37
C GLU A 89 0.71 5.37 8.61
N GLY A 90 0.65 4.23 9.29
CA GLY A 90 -0.59 3.54 9.60
C GLY A 90 -0.64 3.01 11.03
N LEU A 91 -1.85 2.65 11.44
CA LEU A 91 -2.16 1.96 12.69
C LEU A 91 -2.96 0.71 12.36
N LEU A 92 -2.43 -0.45 12.70
CA LEU A 92 -3.06 -1.72 12.44
C LEU A 92 -3.75 -2.22 13.71
N LEU A 93 -5.08 -2.22 13.72
CA LEU A 93 -5.86 -2.65 14.87
C LEU A 93 -5.78 -4.18 15.04
N PRO A 94 -6.04 -4.69 16.25
CA PRO A 94 -6.18 -6.12 16.48
C PRO A 94 -7.20 -6.74 15.52
N ARG A 95 -6.99 -8.02 15.20
CA ARG A 95 -7.89 -8.77 14.32
C ARG A 95 -9.28 -8.87 14.97
N PRO A 96 -10.35 -8.39 14.32
CA PRO A 96 -11.70 -8.59 14.82
C PRO A 96 -12.07 -10.08 14.85
N ALA A 97 -12.95 -10.48 15.77
CA ALA A 97 -13.41 -11.86 15.87
C ALA A 97 -14.08 -12.31 14.56
N GLY A 98 -13.73 -13.51 14.09
CA GLY A 98 -14.28 -14.09 12.86
C GLY A 98 -13.85 -13.41 11.56
N LYS A 99 -12.85 -12.52 11.58
CA LYS A 99 -12.29 -11.90 10.37
C LYS A 99 -10.88 -12.40 10.10
N ASP A 100 -10.54 -12.54 8.82
CA ASP A 100 -9.21 -12.90 8.31
C ASP A 100 -8.33 -11.64 8.08
N TYR A 101 -8.76 -10.48 8.58
CA TYR A 101 -8.14 -9.20 8.31
C TYR A 101 -7.95 -8.37 9.56
N ARG A 102 -6.96 -7.48 9.51
CA ARG A 102 -6.78 -6.41 10.49
C ARG A 102 -7.17 -5.08 9.87
N LEU A 103 -7.83 -4.22 10.62
CA LEU A 103 -8.21 -2.89 10.13
C LEU A 103 -6.99 -1.96 10.17
N LEU A 104 -6.66 -1.40 9.01
CA LEU A 104 -5.63 -0.38 8.84
C LEU A 104 -6.27 1.01 8.93
N LYS A 105 -5.78 1.83 9.85
CA LYS A 105 -6.06 3.26 9.90
C LYS A 105 -4.87 4.03 9.37
N VAL A 106 -5.03 4.80 8.31
CA VAL A 106 -3.98 5.71 7.81
C VAL A 106 -3.86 6.89 8.76
N VAL A 107 -2.65 7.19 9.23
CA VAL A 107 -2.45 8.35 10.09
C VAL A 107 -2.41 9.62 9.24
N THR A 108 -3.14 10.64 9.69
CA THR A 108 -3.28 11.92 9.01
C THR A 108 -2.86 13.08 9.91
N GLN A 109 -2.42 14.17 9.31
CA GLN A 109 -2.10 15.44 9.95
C GLN A 109 -2.92 16.57 9.32
N ALA A 110 -2.88 17.76 9.94
CA ALA A 110 -3.46 18.96 9.33
C ALA A 110 -2.80 19.23 7.97
N ALA A 111 -3.63 19.48 6.96
CA ALA A 111 -3.18 19.97 5.67
C ALA A 111 -2.68 21.42 5.82
N THR A 112 -1.69 21.80 5.02
CA THR A 112 -1.38 23.23 4.82
C THR A 112 -2.50 23.91 4.04
N ASP A 113 -2.52 25.24 4.03
CA ASP A 113 -3.50 26.00 3.23
C ASP A 113 -3.40 25.64 1.73
N ASP A 114 -2.17 25.52 1.22
CA ASP A 114 -1.92 25.10 -0.17
C ASP A 114 -2.40 23.67 -0.47
N GLN A 115 -2.24 22.74 0.48
CA GLN A 115 -2.77 21.38 0.35
C GLN A 115 -4.30 21.40 0.38
N THR A 116 -4.88 22.20 1.27
CA THR A 116 -6.34 22.34 1.39
C THR A 116 -6.94 22.88 0.11
N ALA A 117 -6.33 23.91 -0.49
CA ALA A 117 -6.79 24.50 -1.74
C ALA A 117 -6.73 23.52 -2.92
N ARG A 118 -5.68 22.67 -3.00
CA ARG A 118 -5.53 21.68 -4.08
C ARG A 118 -6.37 20.42 -3.89
N LEU A 119 -6.50 19.95 -2.65
CA LEU A 119 -7.13 18.67 -2.34
C LEU A 119 -8.59 18.79 -1.93
N GLY A 120 -9.04 19.96 -1.49
CA GLY A 120 -10.38 20.17 -0.94
C GLY A 120 -10.57 19.47 0.41
N ASN A 121 -9.48 19.30 1.18
CA ASN A 121 -9.52 18.63 2.47
C ASN A 121 -8.53 19.22 3.49
N ASP A 122 -8.94 19.25 4.76
CA ASP A 122 -8.18 19.80 5.88
C ASP A 122 -7.16 18.81 6.48
N ARG A 123 -7.13 17.57 5.98
CA ARG A 123 -6.25 16.51 6.45
C ARG A 123 -5.58 15.79 5.30
N VAL A 124 -4.29 15.52 5.46
CA VAL A 124 -3.47 14.71 4.54
C VAL A 124 -2.81 13.56 5.29
N PRO A 125 -2.44 12.45 4.61
CA PRO A 125 -1.65 11.39 5.22
C PRO A 125 -0.31 11.90 5.75
N LEU A 126 0.17 11.27 6.81
CA LEU A 126 1.50 11.48 7.33
C LEU A 126 2.45 10.45 6.70
N PHE A 127 3.63 10.91 6.26
CA PHE A 127 4.61 10.09 5.58
C PHE A 127 5.92 10.02 6.38
N SER A 128 6.56 8.86 6.37
CA SER A 128 7.93 8.68 6.85
C SER A 128 8.83 8.33 5.68
N LEU A 129 10.07 8.81 5.71
CA LEU A 129 11.10 8.28 4.82
C LEU A 129 11.39 6.84 5.20
N LEU A 130 11.34 5.94 4.23
CA LEU A 130 11.91 4.61 4.41
C LEU A 130 13.43 4.78 4.47
N PRO A 131 14.13 4.17 5.44
CA PRO A 131 15.58 4.08 5.36
C PRO A 131 15.92 3.47 4.00
N ALA A 132 17.00 3.95 3.37
CA ALA A 132 17.49 3.40 2.11
C ALA A 132 17.87 1.93 2.33
N ARG A 133 16.88 1.05 2.23
CA ARG A 133 17.09 -0.38 2.21
C ARG A 133 17.64 -0.67 0.83
N THR A 134 18.88 -1.13 0.78
CA THR A 134 19.32 -2.07 -0.24
C THR A 134 18.36 -3.26 -0.15
N LEU A 135 17.22 -3.16 -0.85
CA LEU A 135 16.46 -4.34 -1.22
C LEU A 135 17.47 -5.25 -1.91
N PRO A 136 17.57 -6.54 -1.55
CA PRO A 136 18.23 -7.47 -2.45
C PRO A 136 17.56 -7.29 -3.81
N PRO A 137 18.34 -7.24 -4.92
CA PRO A 137 17.75 -7.13 -6.24
C PRO A 137 16.64 -8.17 -6.36
N PRO A 138 15.52 -7.85 -7.05
CA PRO A 138 14.49 -8.85 -7.29
C PRO A 138 15.20 -10.10 -7.79
N ALA A 139 14.92 -11.24 -7.15
CA ALA A 139 15.44 -12.50 -7.63
C ALA A 139 15.17 -12.53 -9.14
N ALA A 140 16.23 -12.65 -9.94
CA ALA A 140 16.09 -12.80 -11.37
C ALA A 140 14.99 -13.84 -11.59
N PRO A 141 14.06 -13.62 -12.54
CA PRO A 141 13.03 -14.61 -12.82
C PRO A 141 13.74 -15.95 -12.92
N ALA A 142 13.35 -16.90 -12.04
CA ALA A 142 13.90 -18.25 -12.09
C ALA A 142 13.85 -18.66 -13.54
N ASP A 143 15.00 -19.07 -14.11
CA ASP A 143 15.09 -19.57 -15.48
C ASP A 143 13.95 -20.56 -15.65
N LEU A 144 12.86 -20.08 -16.25
CA LEU A 144 11.78 -20.93 -16.69
C LEU A 144 12.48 -21.81 -17.71
N PRO A 145 12.51 -23.15 -17.53
CA PRO A 145 13.07 -24.00 -18.54
C PRO A 145 12.37 -23.64 -19.85
N ASP A 146 13.17 -23.36 -20.88
CA ASP A 146 12.65 -23.02 -22.20
C ASP A 146 11.52 -23.98 -22.53
N PRO A 147 10.34 -23.48 -22.96
CA PRO A 147 9.28 -24.37 -23.40
C PRO A 147 9.90 -25.27 -24.47
N PRO A 148 9.73 -26.61 -24.38
CA PRO A 148 10.34 -27.52 -25.34
C PRO A 148 9.93 -27.07 -26.73
N LEU A 149 10.93 -26.80 -27.59
CA LEU A 149 10.72 -26.46 -28.99
C LEU A 149 9.69 -27.43 -29.55
N LYS A 150 8.50 -26.92 -29.89
CA LYS A 150 7.47 -27.69 -30.59
C LYS A 150 8.14 -28.18 -31.86
N ARG A 151 8.43 -29.49 -31.94
CA ARG A 151 8.81 -30.10 -33.21
C ARG A 151 7.71 -29.75 -34.21
N PRO A 152 8.02 -29.18 -35.38
CA PRO A 152 7.00 -28.95 -36.38
C PRO A 152 6.37 -30.31 -36.73
N PRO A 153 5.05 -30.34 -36.99
CA PRO A 153 4.39 -31.54 -37.46
C PRO A 153 5.07 -32.02 -38.75
N PRO A 154 5.17 -33.35 -38.98
CA PRO A 154 5.65 -33.87 -40.25
C PRO A 154 4.58 -33.62 -41.31
N ASP A 155 4.65 -32.47 -41.95
CA ASP A 155 3.90 -32.24 -43.18
C ASP A 155 4.56 -33.05 -44.30
N GLN A 156 3.78 -34.04 -44.77
CA GLN A 156 3.43 -34.25 -46.18
C GLN A 156 3.98 -33.11 -47.09
N TRP A 157 4.69 -33.34 -48.21
CA TRP A 157 4.20 -33.91 -49.47
C TRP A 157 5.38 -34.36 -50.38
N GLU A 158 5.27 -35.61 -50.85
CA GLU A 158 5.54 -36.20 -52.18
C GLU A 158 6.54 -35.62 -53.24
N LEU A 159 7.44 -36.54 -53.67
CA LEU A 159 7.87 -36.96 -55.06
C LEU A 159 8.66 -35.99 -55.97
N PRO A 160 9.31 -36.41 -57.10
CA PRO A 160 9.63 -37.74 -57.70
C PRO A 160 11.17 -37.98 -57.87
N VAL A 161 11.72 -39.14 -58.27
CA VAL A 161 11.82 -39.77 -59.61
C VAL A 161 12.09 -41.27 -59.45
#